data_AF-A0A2G4HZN8-F1
#
_entry.id   AF-A0A2G4HZN8-F1
#
_cell.length_a   1.000
_cell.length_b   1.000
_cell.length_c   1.000
_cell.angle_alpha   90.00
_cell.angle_beta   90.00
_cell.angle_gamma   90.00
#
_symmetry.space_group_name_H-M   'P 1'
#
loop_
_entity.id
_entity.type
_entity.pdbx_description
1 polymer ?
#
loop_
_entity_poly.entity_id
_entity_poly.type
_entity_poly.pdbx_seq_one_letter_code
_entity_poly.pdbx_strand_id
1 'polypeptide(L)'
;MEIKSYEDMAWQLGINTIETVHRMKSSEFVTLGEEMLKAAKLIQNGGALATQGEIYEAYQRCLRLMSYLQVVESMGLISAAEYRDFEIQILSLTQRLQSAYKTATSSETPQC
;
A
#
# COMPACT_ATOMS: atom_id res chain seq x y z
N MET A 1 -14.84 17.69 -2.05
CA MET A 1 -14.23 16.35 -2.13
C MET A 1 -13.53 16.15 -0.80
N GLU A 2 -14.05 15.27 0.07
CA GLU A 2 -13.41 15.02 1.36
C GLU A 2 -11.99 14.50 1.12
N ILE A 3 -11.01 15.14 1.75
CA ILE A 3 -9.64 14.65 1.76
C ILE A 3 -9.67 13.41 2.66
N LYS A 4 -9.85 12.20 2.07
CA LYS A 4 -9.69 10.94 2.81
C LYS A 4 -8.36 10.99 3.55
N SER A 5 -8.27 10.60 4.82
CA SER A 5 -6.99 10.63 5.54
C SER A 5 -6.03 9.57 4.95
N TYR A 6 -4.72 9.66 5.28
CA TYR A 6 -3.77 8.60 4.89
C TYR A 6 -4.24 7.23 5.41
N GLU A 7 -4.69 7.19 6.67
CA GLU A 7 -5.17 5.99 7.34
C GLU A 7 -6.37 5.38 6.61
N ASP A 8 -7.36 6.20 6.21
CA ASP A 8 -8.53 5.71 5.47
C ASP A 8 -8.15 5.09 4.12
N MET A 9 -7.18 5.70 3.43
CA MET A 9 -6.71 5.21 2.13
C MET A 9 -5.90 3.92 2.29
N ALA A 10 -5.02 3.85 3.28
CA ALA A 10 -4.22 2.67 3.58
C ALA A 10 -5.13 1.51 4.03
N TRP A 11 -6.14 1.82 4.85
CA TRP A 11 -7.16 0.88 5.28
C TRP A 11 -7.95 0.31 4.08
N GLN A 12 -8.46 1.17 3.21
CA GLN A 12 -9.22 0.75 2.02
C GLN A 12 -8.36 -0.10 1.07
N LEU A 13 -7.12 0.31 0.81
CA LEU A 13 -6.18 -0.45 -0.02
C LEU A 13 -5.92 -1.84 0.56
N GLY A 14 -5.75 -1.91 1.89
CA GLY A 14 -5.59 -3.17 2.60
C GLY A 14 -6.80 -4.10 2.46
N ILE A 15 -8.01 -3.58 2.67
CA ILE A 15 -9.26 -4.35 2.51
C ILE A 15 -9.40 -4.90 1.09
N ASN A 16 -9.27 -4.03 0.08
CA ASN A 16 -9.40 -4.42 -1.33
C ASN A 16 -8.40 -5.52 -1.71
N THR A 17 -7.18 -5.44 -1.17
CA THR A 17 -6.13 -6.44 -1.39
C THR A 17 -6.48 -7.77 -0.72
N ILE A 18 -6.96 -7.74 0.53
CA ILE A 18 -7.37 -8.96 1.27
C ILE A 18 -8.52 -9.66 0.54
N GLU A 19 -9.51 -8.91 0.06
CA GLU A 19 -10.62 -9.46 -0.73
C GLU A 19 -10.12 -10.11 -2.02
N THR A 20 -9.13 -9.51 -2.68
CA THR A 20 -8.51 -10.07 -3.87
C THR A 20 -7.78 -11.37 -3.57
N VAL A 21 -7.00 -11.42 -2.49
CA VAL A 21 -6.33 -12.66 -2.04
C VAL A 21 -7.35 -13.76 -1.73
N HIS A 22 -8.46 -13.45 -1.06
CA HIS A 22 -9.50 -14.44 -0.76
C HIS A 22 -10.20 -14.98 -2.03
N ARG A 23 -10.18 -14.25 -3.15
CA ARG A 23 -10.67 -14.75 -4.45
C ARG A 23 -9.67 -15.69 -5.14
N MET A 24 -8.38 -15.67 -4.76
CA MET A 24 -7.35 -16.56 -5.30
C MET A 24 -7.53 -17.98 -4.71
N LYS A 25 -8.34 -18.81 -5.36
CA LYS A 25 -8.68 -20.18 -4.90
C LYS A 25 -7.66 -21.27 -5.29
N SER A 26 -6.61 -20.95 -6.05
CA SER A 26 -5.63 -21.96 -6.49
C SER A 26 -4.51 -22.14 -5.46
N SER A 27 -4.24 -23.41 -5.13
CA SER A 27 -3.12 -23.84 -4.28
C SER A 27 -1.76 -23.35 -4.80
N GLU A 28 -1.63 -23.08 -6.09
CA GLU A 28 -0.41 -22.61 -6.74
C GLU A 28 -0.02 -21.19 -6.36
N PHE A 29 -0.96 -20.42 -5.78
CA PHE A 29 -0.73 -19.01 -5.43
C PHE A 29 -0.85 -18.75 -3.93
N VAL A 30 -0.87 -19.80 -3.10
CA VAL A 30 -1.00 -19.68 -1.64
C VAL A 30 0.13 -18.83 -1.06
N THR A 31 1.39 -19.10 -1.44
CA THR A 31 2.53 -18.32 -0.95
C THR A 31 2.49 -16.86 -1.40
N LEU A 32 2.11 -16.58 -2.66
CA LEU A 32 1.95 -15.21 -3.14
C LEU A 32 0.80 -14.49 -2.42
N GLY A 33 -0.33 -15.18 -2.25
CA GLY A 33 -1.48 -14.68 -1.51
C GLY A 33 -1.15 -14.38 -0.04
N GLU A 34 -0.37 -15.24 0.63
CA GLU A 34 0.09 -15.02 2.00
C GLU A 34 0.98 -13.77 2.13
N GLU A 35 1.94 -13.60 1.20
CA GLU A 35 2.81 -12.43 1.17
C GLU A 35 2.02 -11.14 0.86
N MET A 36 1.04 -11.21 -0.05
CA MET A 36 0.12 -10.11 -0.32
C MET A 36 -0.75 -9.78 0.90
N LEU A 37 -1.28 -10.78 1.59
CA LEU A 37 -2.09 -10.60 2.80
C LEU A 37 -1.26 -9.95 3.92
N LYS A 38 -0.01 -10.37 4.07
CA LYS A 38 0.93 -9.76 5.02
C LYS A 38 1.21 -8.30 4.69
N ALA A 39 1.50 -7.99 3.42
CA ALA A 39 1.69 -6.62 2.96
C ALA A 39 0.42 -5.77 3.16
N ALA A 40 -0.74 -6.31 2.80
CA ALA A 40 -2.04 -5.65 2.94
C ALA A 40 -2.38 -5.31 4.38
N LYS A 41 -2.16 -6.24 5.32
CA LYS A 41 -2.37 -6.00 6.76
C LYS A 41 -1.45 -4.92 7.31
N LEU A 42 -0.17 -4.93 6.89
CA LEU A 42 0.79 -3.90 7.31
C LEU A 42 0.45 -2.52 6.77
N ILE A 43 -0.15 -2.43 5.59
CA ILE A 43 -0.67 -1.19 5.02
C ILE A 43 -1.97 -0.78 5.73
N GLN A 44 -2.92 -1.71 5.90
CA GLN A 44 -4.22 -1.48 6.54
C GLN A 44 -4.08 -0.89 7.94
N ASN A 45 -3.12 -1.39 8.72
CA ASN A 45 -2.87 -0.93 10.08
C ASN A 45 -2.30 0.50 10.14
N GLY A 46 -1.98 1.11 8.98
CA GLY A 46 -1.61 2.54 8.91
C GLY A 46 -0.50 2.90 9.87
N GLY A 47 0.56 2.07 9.94
CA GLY A 47 1.62 2.20 10.94
C GLY A 47 2.12 3.64 11.12
N ALA A 48 2.56 3.98 12.33
CA ALA A 48 2.93 5.33 12.72
C ALA A 48 3.82 6.00 11.65
N LEU A 49 3.42 7.17 11.17
CA LEU A 49 4.20 7.98 10.24
C LEU A 49 4.97 9.07 10.98
N ALA A 50 5.59 8.72 12.11
CA ALA A 50 6.24 9.69 12.99
C ALA A 50 7.65 10.07 12.54
N THR A 51 8.34 9.13 11.87
CA THR A 51 9.73 9.29 11.42
C THR A 51 9.86 9.08 9.92
N GLN A 52 10.92 9.64 9.32
CA GLN A 52 11.26 9.38 7.93
C GLN A 52 11.48 7.90 7.63
N GLY A 53 12.05 7.15 8.58
CA GLY A 53 12.24 5.71 8.47
C GLY A 53 10.91 4.98 8.31
N GLU A 54 9.93 5.29 9.16
CA GLU A 54 8.60 4.67 9.08
C GLU A 54 7.84 5.06 7.81
N ILE A 55 7.94 6.32 7.38
CA ILE A 55 7.34 6.79 6.12
C ILE A 55 7.98 6.06 4.92
N TYR A 56 9.30 5.87 4.93
CA TYR A 56 10.01 5.12 3.90
C TYR A 56 9.60 3.65 3.90
N GLU A 57 9.46 3.02 5.07
CA GLU A 57 8.95 1.65 5.17
C GLU A 57 7.53 1.51 4.62
N ALA A 58 6.62 2.42 4.97
CA ALA A 58 5.26 2.45 4.43
C ALA A 58 5.28 2.57 2.90
N TYR A 59 6.17 3.41 2.36
CA TYR A 59 6.36 3.56 0.92
C TYR A 59 6.86 2.25 0.27
N GLN A 60 7.84 1.57 0.87
CA GLN A 60 8.34 0.28 0.38
C GLN A 60 7.27 -0.81 0.39
N ARG A 61 6.39 -0.84 1.42
CA ARG A 61 5.27 -1.77 1.49
C ARG A 61 4.29 -1.57 0.33
N CYS A 62 4.02 -0.32 -0.04
CA CYS A 62 3.19 0.03 -1.19
C CYS A 62 3.78 -0.46 -2.52
N LEU A 63 5.09 -0.26 -2.72
CA LEU A 63 5.77 -0.74 -3.93
C LEU A 63 5.79 -2.26 -4.03
N ARG A 64 6.02 -2.95 -2.90
CA ARG A 64 5.98 -4.41 -2.85
C ARG A 64 4.59 -4.94 -3.21
N LEU A 65 3.54 -4.31 -2.69
CA LEU A 65 2.16 -4.67 -3.05
C LEU A 65 1.88 -4.46 -4.55
N MET A 66 2.35 -3.35 -5.14
CA MET A 66 2.23 -3.11 -6.58
C MET A 66 2.89 -4.22 -7.40
N SER A 67 4.10 -4.64 -7.01
CA SER A 67 4.81 -5.75 -7.67
C SER A 67 4.02 -7.07 -7.57
N TYR A 68 3.44 -7.38 -6.41
CA TYR A 68 2.61 -8.58 -6.28
C TYR A 68 1.35 -8.50 -7.16
N LEU A 69 0.68 -7.36 -7.21
CA LEU A 69 -0.51 -7.16 -8.04
C LEU A 69 -0.21 -7.26 -9.55
N GLN A 70 0.97 -6.82 -9.99
CA GLN A 70 1.43 -7.03 -11.37
C GLN A 70 1.56 -8.52 -11.69
N VAL A 71 2.13 -9.30 -10.76
CA VAL A 71 2.25 -10.75 -10.95
C VAL A 71 0.86 -11.40 -11.01
N VAL A 72 -0.04 -11.03 -10.10
CA VAL A 72 -1.43 -11.53 -10.08
C VAL A 72 -2.20 -11.18 -11.35
N GLU A 73 -2.01 -9.97 -11.90
CA GLU A 73 -2.59 -9.56 -13.19
C GLU A 73 -2.00 -10.37 -14.35
N SER A 74 -0.68 -10.54 -14.40
CA SER A 74 -0.03 -11.34 -15.45
C SER A 74 -0.43 -12.82 -15.44
N MET A 75 -0.84 -13.33 -14.28
CA MET A 75 -1.38 -14.68 -14.09
C MET A 75 -2.87 -14.78 -14.44
N GLY A 76 -3.53 -13.67 -14.79
CA GLY A 76 -4.94 -13.62 -15.13
C GLY A 76 -5.88 -13.77 -13.93
N LEU A 77 -5.37 -13.60 -12.71
CA LEU A 77 -6.16 -13.73 -11.47
C LEU A 77 -6.98 -12.48 -11.15
N ILE A 78 -6.55 -11.32 -11.66
CA ILE A 78 -7.32 -10.08 -11.71
C ILE A 78 -7.27 -9.52 -13.13
N SER A 79 -8.27 -8.74 -13.50
CA SER A 79 -8.27 -8.02 -14.77
C SER A 79 -7.31 -6.84 -14.78
N ALA A 80 -6.89 -6.41 -15.98
CA ALA A 80 -6.11 -5.17 -16.15
C ALA A 80 -6.83 -3.93 -15.59
N ALA A 81 -8.17 -3.92 -15.60
CA ALA A 81 -8.97 -2.86 -15.00
C ALA A 81 -8.85 -2.86 -13.46
N GLU A 82 -8.98 -4.03 -12.83
CA GLU A 82 -8.78 -4.17 -11.37
C GLU A 82 -7.35 -3.80 -10.97
N TYR A 83 -6.34 -4.25 -11.71
CA TYR A 83 -4.94 -3.84 -11.49
C TYR A 83 -4.78 -2.31 -11.57
N ARG A 84 -5.39 -1.67 -12.57
CA ARG A 84 -5.32 -0.22 -12.75
C ARG A 84 -5.96 0.53 -11.57
N ASP A 85 -7.07 0.03 -11.04
CA ASP A 85 -7.72 0.61 -9.85
C ASP A 85 -6.84 0.51 -8.60
N PHE A 86 -6.14 -0.62 -8.42
CA PHE A 86 -5.14 -0.74 -7.35
C PHE A 86 -3.95 0.19 -7.56
N GLU A 87 -3.45 0.29 -8.80
CA GLU A 87 -2.33 1.14 -9.14
C GLU A 87 -2.63 2.61 -8.82
N ILE A 88 -3.83 3.10 -9.14
CA ILE A 88 -4.28 4.45 -8.78
C ILE A 88 -4.30 4.64 -7.26
N GLN A 89 -4.81 3.67 -6.50
CA GLN A 89 -4.84 3.74 -5.03
C GLN A 89 -3.42 3.80 -4.45
N ILE A 90 -2.52 2.95 -4.93
CA ILE A 90 -1.13 2.89 -4.48
C ILE A 90 -0.36 4.17 -4.85
N LEU A 91 -0.53 4.68 -6.08
CA LEU A 91 0.08 5.94 -6.51
C LEU A 91 -0.39 7.12 -5.65
N SER A 92 -1.68 7.16 -5.32
CA SER A 92 -2.23 8.20 -4.45
C SER A 92 -1.65 8.12 -3.02
N LEU A 93 -1.52 6.90 -2.47
CA LEU A 93 -0.93 6.70 -1.14
C LEU A 93 0.57 7.07 -1.12
N THR A 94 1.31 6.66 -2.13
CA THR A 94 2.75 6.91 -2.23
C THR A 94 3.07 8.39 -2.44
N GLN A 95 2.25 9.15 -3.19
CA GLN A 95 2.39 10.62 -3.30
C GLN A 95 2.21 11.32 -1.95
N ARG A 96 1.28 10.84 -1.11
CA ARG A 96 1.09 11.37 0.24
C ARG A 96 2.25 11.05 1.16
N LEU A 97 2.75 9.82 1.11
CA LEU A 97 3.95 9.42 1.85
C LEU A 97 5.17 10.25 1.45
N GLN A 98 5.36 10.52 0.15
CA GLN A 98 6.44 11.39 -0.31
C GLN A 98 6.29 12.84 0.19
N SER A 99 5.06 13.35 0.24
CA SER A 99 4.79 14.67 0.83
C SER A 99 5.12 14.70 2.33
N ALA A 100 4.67 13.67 3.07
CA ALA A 100 4.96 13.53 4.50
C ALA A 100 6.47 13.37 4.78
N TYR A 101 7.19 12.64 3.94
CA TYR A 101 8.63 12.45 4.05
C TYR A 101 9.41 13.77 3.95
N LYS A 102 8.97 14.67 3.06
CA LYS A 102 9.54 16.01 2.88
C LYS A 102 9.22 16.95 4.04
N THR A 103 8.10 16.76 4.74
CA THR A 103 7.73 17.58 5.90
C THR A 103 8.38 17.10 7.19
N ALA A 104 8.69 15.79 7.29
CA ALA A 104 9.35 15.21 8.46
C ALA A 104 10.79 15.74 8.68
N THR A 105 11.46 16.29 7.65
CA THR A 105 12.74 17.01 7.79
C THR A 105 12.62 18.38 8.45
N SER A 106 11.44 19.02 8.40
CA SER A 106 11.27 20.39 8.88
C SER A 106 11.20 20.51 10.41
N SER A 107 11.20 19.38 11.12
CA SER A 107 11.25 19.30 12.58
C SER A 107 12.67 19.44 13.17
N GLU A 108 13.71 19.47 12.33
CA GLU A 108 15.08 19.82 12.75
C GLU A 108 15.37 21.32 12.52
N THR A 109 14.67 22.17 13.27
CA THR A 109 15.26 23.44 13.74
C THR A 109 14.77 23.73 15.15
N PRO A 110 15.45 23.24 16.19
CA PRO A 110 15.53 23.94 17.45
C PRO A 110 16.66 24.99 17.39
N GLN A 111 16.28 26.25 17.60
CA GLN A 111 17.10 27.34 18.19
C GLN A 111 18.23 27.91 17.28
N CYS A 112 18.49 29.22 17.23
CA CYS A 112 18.33 30.32 18.20
C CYS A 112 17.84 31.61 17.52
#